data_AF-A0A957G0R4-F1
#
_entry.id   AF-A0A957G0R4-F1
#
_cell.length_a   1.000
_cell.length_b   1.000
_cell.length_c   1.000
_cell.angle_alpha   90.00
_cell.angle_beta   90.00
_cell.angle_gamma   90.00
#
_symmetry.space_group_name_H-M   'P 1'
#
loop_
_entity.id
_entity.type
_entity.pdbx_description
1 polymer ?
#
loop_
_entity_poly.entity_id
_entity_poly.type
_entity_poly.pdbx_seq_one_letter_code
_entity_poly.pdbx_strand_id
1 'polypeptide(L)' 'HGDGTKTLYAHLNSVNVAAGQTVSQGELIGETGHTGNSTHPHLHFELYIAKQAVYPCLFLEGGCR' A
#
# COMPACT_ATOMS: atom_id res chain seq x y z
N HIS A 1 8.06 5.00 5.01
CA HIS A 1 8.03 4.96 6.48
C HIS A 1 9.32 5.51 7.06
N GLY A 2 9.32 5.90 8.33
CA GLY A 2 10.48 6.54 8.97
C GLY A 2 11.68 5.62 9.18
N ASP A 3 11.46 4.30 9.14
CA ASP A 3 12.46 3.24 9.28
C ASP A 3 13.11 2.82 7.94
N GLY A 4 12.77 3.51 6.84
CA GLY A 4 13.28 3.20 5.51
C GLY A 4 12.49 2.13 4.75
N THR A 5 11.49 1.51 5.38
CA THR A 5 10.54 0.64 4.66
C THR A 5 9.62 1.47 3.78
N LYS A 6 9.10 0.87 2.71
CA LYS A 6 8.13 1.50 1.81
C LYS A 6 6.97 0.56 1.56
N THR A 7 5.77 1.14 1.46
CA THR A 7 4.57 0.42 1.05
C THR A 7 4.05 1.01 -0.25
N LEU A 8 3.56 0.15 -1.13
CA LEU A 8 2.90 0.53 -2.38
C LEU A 8 1.45 0.05 -2.32
N TYR A 9 0.55 0.92 -2.78
CA TYR A 9 -0.88 0.66 -2.92
C TYR A 9 -1.25 0.94 -4.37
N ALA A 10 -1.78 -0.07 -5.08
CA ALA A 10 -2.13 0.03 -6.50
C ALA A 10 -3.57 -0.41 -6.77
N HIS A 11 -4.00 -0.17 -8.02
CA HIS A 11 -5.38 -0.33 -8.49
C HIS A 11 -6.39 0.58 -7.79
N LEU A 12 -5.97 1.73 -7.27
CA LEU A 12 -6.85 2.67 -6.58
C LEU A 12 -7.79 3.41 -7.54
N ASN A 13 -9.03 3.68 -7.11
CA ASN A 13 -9.96 4.55 -7.83
C ASN A 13 -9.74 6.03 -7.51
N SER A 14 -9.26 6.32 -6.30
CA SER A 14 -8.99 7.68 -5.82
C SER A 14 -7.74 7.68 -4.94
N VAL A 15 -7.00 8.78 -4.99
CA VAL A 15 -5.84 9.05 -4.14
C VAL A 15 -6.13 10.34 -3.38
N ASN A 16 -6.14 10.26 -2.06
CA ASN A 16 -6.58 11.36 -1.17
C ASN A 16 -5.40 12.13 -0.57
N VAL A 17 -4.19 11.87 -1.05
CA VAL A 17 -2.94 12.44 -0.55
C VAL A 17 -2.09 12.99 -1.69
N ALA A 18 -1.20 13.93 -1.38
CA ALA A 18 -0.26 14.50 -2.33
C ALA A 18 1.18 14.01 -2.11
N ALA A 19 2.02 14.11 -3.14
CA ALA A 19 3.45 13.82 -3.01
C ALA A 19 4.10 14.74 -1.96
N GLY A 20 4.85 14.15 -1.03
CA GLY A 20 5.48 14.88 0.08
C GLY A 20 4.58 15.10 1.30
N GLN A 21 3.29 14.74 1.23
CA GLN A 21 2.41 14.75 2.41
C GLN A 21 2.88 13.70 3.42
N THR A 22 3.00 14.12 4.68
CA THR A 22 3.19 13.20 5.81
C THR A 22 1.83 12.72 6.28
N VAL A 23 1.69 11.41 6.49
CA VAL A 23 0.45 10.78 6.93
C VAL A 23 0.70 9.94 8.18
N SER A 24 -0.35 9.76 9.00
CA SER A 24 -0.29 8.91 10.19
C SER A 24 -0.86 7.51 9.93
N GLN A 25 -0.49 6.53 10.77
CA GLN A 25 -1.13 5.22 10.72
C GLN A 25 -2.64 5.35 10.94
N GLY A 26 -3.43 4.69 10.09
CA GLY A 26 -4.90 4.74 10.12
C GLY A 26 -5.52 5.91 9.35
N GLU A 27 -4.71 6.82 8.80
CA GLU A 27 -5.21 7.88 7.93
C GLU A 27 -5.68 7.32 6.58
N LEU A 28 -6.82 7.83 6.08
CA LEU A 28 -7.35 7.45 4.78
C LEU A 28 -6.53 8.08 3.66
N ILE A 29 -5.80 7.26 2.90
CA ILE A 29 -4.92 7.73 1.82
C ILE A 29 -5.50 7.58 0.40
N GLY A 30 -6.62 6.86 0.26
CA GLY A 30 -7.27 6.60 -1.02
C GLY A 30 -8.28 5.46 -0.92
N GLU A 31 -8.97 5.18 -2.02
CA GLU A 31 -9.98 4.12 -2.10
C GLU A 31 -9.57 3.05 -3.11
N THR A 32 -9.78 1.79 -2.72
CA THR A 32 -9.53 0.63 -3.59
C THR A 32 -10.40 0.69 -4.85
N GLY A 33 -9.88 0.17 -5.95
CA GLY A 33 -10.55 0.26 -7.24
C GLY A 33 -10.16 -0.84 -8.21
N HIS A 34 -10.22 -0.49 -9.49
CA HIS A 34 -9.94 -1.41 -10.60
C HIS A 34 -9.18 -0.72 -11.74
N THR A 35 -8.28 0.21 -11.40
CA THR A 35 -7.50 0.95 -12.39
C THR A 35 -6.22 0.21 -12.81
N GLY A 36 -5.72 0.50 -14.01
CA GLY A 36 -4.49 -0.08 -14.54
C GLY A 36 -4.65 -1.55 -14.94
N ASN A 37 -3.60 -2.34 -14.71
CA ASN A 37 -3.58 -3.77 -15.07
C ASN A 37 -4.19 -4.63 -13.95
N SER A 38 -5.51 -4.75 -13.95
CA SER A 38 -6.24 -5.58 -12.98
C SER A 38 -7.45 -6.27 -13.65
N THR A 39 -7.85 -7.43 -13.15
CA THR A 39 -8.96 -8.24 -13.70
C THR A 39 -10.28 -8.07 -12.95
N HIS A 40 -10.24 -7.72 -11.66
CA HIS A 40 -11.41 -7.42 -10.83
C HIS A 40 -11.04 -6.43 -9.72
N PRO A 41 -12.01 -5.74 -9.09
CA PRO A 41 -11.71 -4.81 -8.00
C PRO A 41 -10.99 -5.48 -6.83
N HIS A 42 -9.78 -5.01 -6.53
CA HIS A 42 -8.98 -5.46 -5.39
C HIS A 42 -7.91 -4.43 -5.05
N LEU A 43 -7.29 -4.59 -3.89
CA LEU A 43 -6.10 -3.84 -3.51
C LEU A 43 -4.85 -4.64 -3.85
N HIS A 44 -3.94 -4.06 -4.63
CA HIS A 44 -2.57 -4.58 -4.73
C HIS A 44 -1.70 -3.84 -3.72
N PHE A 45 -1.14 -4.60 -2.78
CA PHE A 45 -0.31 -4.09 -1.70
C PHE A 45 1.08 -4.72 -1.74
N GLU A 46 2.12 -3.90 -1.66
CA GLU A 46 3.49 -4.37 -1.59
C GLU A 46 4.22 -3.72 -0.41
N LEU A 47 5.13 -4.49 0.19
CA LEU A 47 6.06 -4.03 1.21
C LEU A 47 7.49 -4.16 0.67
N TYR A 48 8.28 -3.11 0.83
CA TYR A 48 9.68 -3.04 0.44
C TYR A 48 10.57 -2.82 1.66
N ILE A 49 11.57 -3.69 1.82
CA ILE A 49 12.65 -3.58 2.80
C ILE A 49 13.97 -3.53 2.03
N ALA A 50 14.83 -2.56 2.32
CA ALA A 50 16.10 -2.37 1.61
C ALA A 50 15.97 -2.39 0.06
N LYS A 51 14.87 -1.80 -0.46
CA LYS A 51 14.51 -1.74 -1.89
C LYS A 51 14.12 -3.08 -2.54
N GLN A 52 13.93 -4.13 -1.75
CA GLN A 52 13.43 -5.42 -2.24
C GLN A 52 11.99 -5.63 -1.79
N ALA A 53 11.13 -6.09 -2.71
CA ALA A 53 9.78 -6.52 -2.38
C ALA A 53 9.84 -7.79 -1.54
N VAL A 54 9.10 -7.81 -0.43
CA VAL A 54 9.02 -8.94 0.50
C VAL A 54 7.58 -9.40 0.66
N TYR A 55 7.37 -10.64 1.13
CA TYR A 55 6.05 -11.15 1.47
C TYR A 55 5.46 -10.35 2.65
N PRO A 56 4.43 -9.51 2.44
CA PRO A 56 3.99 -8.59 3.49
C PRO A 56 3.35 -9.31 4.68
N CYS A 57 2.78 -10.50 4.45
CA CYS A 57 2.15 -11.34 5.46
C CYS A 57 3.04 -11.67 6.66
N LEU A 58 4.38 -11.65 6.49
CA LEU A 58 5.33 -11.90 7.57
C LEU A 58 5.48 -10.70 8.52
N PHE A 59 4.98 -9.53 8.12
CA PHE A 59 5.20 -8.25 8.80
C PHE A 59 3.90 -7.54 9.22
N LEU A 60 2.75 -7.96 8.70
CA LEU A 60 1.46 -7.41 9.10
C LEU A 60 0.98 -8.06 10.39
N GLU A 61 0.44 -7.23 11.31
CA GLU A 61 -0.23 -7.73 12.50
C GLU A 61 -1.38 -8.66 12.10
N GLY A 62 -1.41 -9.87 12.66
CA GLY A 62 -2.41 -10.89 12.31
C GLY A 62 -2.12 -11.71 11.05
N GLY A 63 -1.08 -11.37 10.29
CA GLY A 63 -0.68 -12.03 9.05
C GLY A 63 -1.66 -11.80 7.89
N CYS A 64 -1.46 -12.51 6.78
CA CYS A 64 -2.48 -12.61 5.73
C CYS A 64 -3.42 -13.76 6.09
N ARG A 65 -4.69 -13.43 6.34
CA ARG A 65 -5.76 -14.39 6.61
C ARG A 65 -6.85 -14.23 5.56
#